data_AF-A0A364NUR7-F1
#
_entry.id   AF-A0A364NUR7-F1
#
_cell.length_a   1.000
_cell.length_b   1.000
_cell.length_c   1.000
_cell.angle_alpha   90.00
_cell.angle_beta   90.00
_cell.angle_gamma   90.00
#
_symmetry.space_group_name_H-M   'P 1'
#
loop_
_entity.id
_entity.type
_entity.pdbx_description
1 polymer ?
#
loop_
_entity_poly.entity_id
_entity_poly.type
_entity_poly.pdbx_seq_one_letter_code
_entity_poly.pdbx_strand_id
1 'polypeptide(L)' 'MNATALEVNMLTIDSNDIACAARRMMICYGAHAVDIARERAMETGHAADIRQRDMAFLVLSEVEKLARKGPHTQ' A
#
# COMPACT_ATOMS: atom_id res chain seq x y z
N MET A 1 -26.80 -22.88 -11.26
CA MET A 1 -26.36 -21.48 -11.47
C MET A 1 -25.21 -21.22 -10.51
N ASN A 2 -23.95 -21.40 -10.95
CA ASN A 2 -22.76 -21.16 -10.14
C ASN A 2 -22.11 -19.86 -10.62
N ALA A 3 -22.43 -18.75 -9.96
CA ALA A 3 -21.91 -17.42 -10.28
C ALA A 3 -21.57 -16.66 -9.00
N THR A 4 -20.76 -17.26 -8.11
CA THR A 4 -20.47 -16.66 -6.79
C THR A 4 -19.00 -16.50 -6.44
N ALA A 5 -18.07 -16.94 -7.29
CA ALA A 5 -16.63 -16.77 -7.05
C ALA A 5 -15.99 -15.59 -7.82
N LEU A 6 -16.58 -15.16 -8.94
CA LEU A 6 -16.00 -14.13 -9.80
C LEU A 6 -16.38 -12.69 -9.39
N GLU A 7 -17.51 -12.49 -8.68
CA GLU A 7 -17.97 -11.16 -8.28
C GLU A 7 -17.32 -10.64 -6.99
N VAL A 8 -16.72 -11.53 -6.18
CA VAL A 8 -15.96 -11.11 -4.98
C VAL A 8 -14.57 -10.56 -5.36
N ASN A 9 -14.10 -10.84 -6.58
CA ASN A 9 -12.76 -10.50 -7.05
C ASN A 9 -12.57 -9.02 -7.44
N MET A 10 -13.64 -8.21 -7.47
CA MET A 10 -13.55 -6.78 -7.86
C MET A 10 -13.52 -5.79 -6.68
N LEU A 11 -13.69 -6.28 -5.45
CA LEU A 11 -13.76 -5.44 -4.23
C LEU A 11 -12.53 -5.52 -3.34
N THR A 12 -11.67 -6.51 -3.54
CA THR A 12 -10.45 -6.68 -2.74
C THR A 12 -9.30 -5.91 -3.36
N ILE A 13 -8.73 -4.98 -2.59
CA ILE A 13 -7.42 -4.40 -2.90
C ILE A 13 -6.41 -5.56 -2.95
N ASP A 14 -5.74 -5.74 -4.09
CA ASP A 14 -4.78 -6.84 -4.24
C ASP A 14 -3.56 -6.60 -3.33
N SER A 15 -3.26 -7.60 -2.49
CA SER A 15 -2.11 -7.55 -1.60
C SER A 15 -0.78 -7.45 -2.36
N ASN A 16 -0.71 -7.97 -3.59
CA ASN A 16 0.44 -7.81 -4.47
C ASN A 16 0.62 -6.36 -4.91
N ASP A 17 -0.46 -5.64 -5.20
CA ASP A 17 -0.40 -4.22 -5.59
C ASP A 17 0.11 -3.38 -4.43
N ILE A 18 -0.35 -3.65 -3.20
CA ILE A 18 0.11 -2.98 -1.98
C ILE A 18 1.61 -3.20 -1.81
N ALA A 19 2.06 -4.47 -1.85
CA ALA A 19 3.45 -4.82 -1.64
C ALA A 19 4.36 -4.30 -2.77
N CYS A 20 3.88 -4.29 -4.01
CA CYS A 20 4.60 -3.73 -5.16
C CYS A 20 4.76 -2.21 -5.03
N ALA A 21 3.70 -1.50 -4.68
CA ALA A 21 3.74 -0.06 -4.43
C ALA A 21 4.72 0.28 -3.29
N ALA A 22 4.65 -0.44 -2.17
CA ALA A 22 5.55 -0.24 -1.04
C ALA A 22 7.02 -0.49 -1.40
N ARG A 23 7.33 -1.58 -2.13
CA ARG A 23 8.69 -1.86 -2.62
C ARG A 23 9.19 -0.77 -3.57
N ARG A 24 8.35 -0.28 -4.48
CA ARG A 24 8.71 0.81 -5.39
C ARG A 24 9.03 2.09 -4.61
N MET A 25 8.24 2.42 -3.59
CA MET A 25 8.53 3.58 -2.74
C MET A 25 9.86 3.43 -2.01
N MET A 26 10.17 2.24 -1.47
CA MET A 26 11.46 1.96 -0.84
C MET A 26 12.63 2.09 -1.83
N ILE A 27 12.47 1.64 -3.08
CA ILE A 27 13.51 1.76 -4.12
C ILE A 27 13.71 3.22 -4.53
N CYS A 28 12.63 3.98 -4.73
CA CYS A 28 12.71 5.35 -5.22
C CYS A 28 13.16 6.36 -4.16
N TYR A 29 12.74 6.17 -2.92
CA TYR A 29 12.90 7.17 -1.86
C TYR A 29 13.78 6.70 -0.68
N GLY A 30 14.15 5.41 -0.64
CA GLY A 30 15.04 4.87 0.38
C GLY A 30 14.55 5.14 1.80
N ALA A 31 15.41 5.75 2.62
CA ALA A 31 15.11 6.09 4.02
C ALA A 31 13.91 7.06 4.17
N HIS A 32 13.61 7.87 3.16
CA HIS A 32 12.51 8.84 3.18
C HIS A 32 11.16 8.24 2.76
N ALA A 33 11.13 6.97 2.34
CA ALA A 33 9.91 6.34 1.84
C ALA A 33 8.77 6.34 2.87
N VAL A 34 9.09 6.19 4.16
CA VAL A 34 8.10 6.21 5.26
C VAL A 34 7.46 7.59 5.41
N ASP A 35 8.26 8.65 5.41
CA ASP A 35 7.78 10.02 5.57
C ASP A 35 6.87 10.42 4.40
N ILE A 36 7.28 10.09 3.17
CA ILE A 36 6.50 10.35 1.96
C ILE A 36 5.21 9.52 1.95
N ALA A 37 5.26 8.25 2.35
CA ALA A 37 4.06 7.41 2.45
C ALA A 37 3.07 7.96 3.49
N ARG A 38 3.58 8.51 4.59
CA ARG A 38 2.78 9.10 5.66
C ARG A 38 2.10 10.38 5.20
N GLU A 39 2.82 11.27 4.53
CA GLU A 39 2.26 12.48 3.93
C GLU A 39 1.15 12.15 2.92
N ARG A 40 1.41 11.21 2.01
CA ARG A 40 0.43 10.73 1.01
C ARG A 40 -0.83 10.16 1.66
N ALA A 41 -0.68 9.37 2.72
CA ALA A 41 -1.81 8.80 3.46
C ALA A 41 -2.67 9.89 4.13
N MET A 42 -2.03 10.94 4.67
CA MET A 42 -2.71 12.09 5.26
C MET A 42 -3.44 12.94 4.21
N GLU A 43 -2.84 13.16 3.04
CA GLU A 43 -3.49 13.85 1.90
C GLU A 43 -4.76 13.11 1.46
N THR A 44 -4.70 11.77 1.39
CA THR A 44 -5.86 10.94 1.06
C THR A 44 -6.93 10.88 2.16
N GLY A 45 -6.68 11.41 3.35
CA GLY A 45 -7.70 11.59 4.39
C GLY A 45 -8.90 12.40 3.90
N HIS A 46 -8.68 13.32 2.97
CA HIS A 46 -9.71 14.16 2.33
C HIS A 46 -10.26 13.57 1.02
N ALA A 47 -9.78 12.41 0.58
CA ALA A 47 -10.25 11.80 -0.66
C ALA A 47 -11.72 11.38 -0.55
N ALA A 48 -12.51 11.64 -1.60
CA ALA A 48 -13.90 11.24 -1.69
C ALA A 48 -14.07 9.72 -1.81
N ASP A 49 -13.02 8.99 -2.18
CA ASP A 49 -13.01 7.55 -2.36
C ASP A 49 -12.36 6.84 -1.16
N ILE A 50 -13.19 6.13 -0.39
CA ILE A 50 -12.78 5.33 0.77
C ILE A 50 -11.73 4.27 0.36
N ARG A 51 -11.83 3.69 -0.84
CA ARG A 51 -10.89 2.67 -1.30
C ARG A 51 -9.48 3.22 -1.50
N GLN A 52 -9.37 4.44 -2.01
CA GLN A 52 -8.06 5.09 -2.18
C GLN A 52 -7.41 5.41 -0.84
N ARG A 53 -8.22 5.84 0.13
CA ARG A 53 -7.77 6.07 1.50
C ARG A 53 -7.27 4.77 2.13
N ASP A 54 -8.06 3.70 2.05
CA ASP A 54 -7.68 2.38 2.59
C ASP A 54 -6.39 1.86 1.91
N MET A 55 -6.27 2.00 0.60
CA MET A 55 -5.06 1.63 -0.15
C MET A 55 -3.83 2.40 0.34
N ALA A 56 -3.94 3.71 0.55
CA ALA A 56 -2.83 4.54 1.01
C ALA A 56 -2.35 4.12 2.41
N PHE A 57 -3.28 3.81 3.33
CA PHE A 57 -2.93 3.31 4.66
C PHE A 57 -2.30 1.92 4.63
N LEU A 58 -2.79 1.02 3.77
CA LEU A 58 -2.21 -0.31 3.60
C LEU A 58 -0.79 -0.24 3.02
N VAL A 59 -0.56 0.61 2.02
CA VAL A 59 0.77 0.85 1.45
C VAL A 59 1.71 1.44 2.50
N LEU A 60 1.26 2.43 3.28
CA LEU A 60 2.04 2.99 4.40
C LEU A 60 2.45 1.89 5.39
N SER A 61 1.52 1.02 5.80
CA SER A 61 1.81 -0.07 6.73
C SER A 61 2.90 -1.01 6.18
N GLU A 62 2.84 -1.36 4.89
CA GLU A 62 3.86 -2.19 4.25
C GLU A 62 5.22 -1.48 4.12
N VAL A 63 5.23 -0.19 3.78
CA VAL A 63 6.47 0.61 3.76
C VAL A 63 7.13 0.65 5.15
N GLU A 64 6.36 0.86 6.22
CA GLU A 64 6.88 0.84 7.59
C GLU A 64 7.41 -0.55 7.98
N LYS A 65 6.76 -1.64 7.54
CA LYS A 65 7.27 -3.00 7.76
C LYS A 65 8.59 -3.23 7.03
N LEU A 66 8.72 -2.80 5.78
CA LEU A 66 9.95 -2.92 5.00
C LEU A 66 11.07 -2.08 5.59
N ALA A 67 10.79 -0.85 6.01
CA ALA A 67 11.77 0.02 6.65
C ALA A 67 12.28 -0.56 7.99
N ARG A 68 11.39 -1.16 8.80
CA ARG A 68 11.77 -1.84 10.06
C ARG A 68 12.62 -3.09 9.84
N LYS A 69 12.38 -3.84 8.75
CA LYS A 69 13.21 -5.01 8.42
C LYS A 69 14.62 -4.63 7.98
N GLY A 70 14.86 -3.34 7.69
CA GLY A 70 16.11 -2.86 7.12
C GLY A 70 16.38 -3.47 5.74
N PRO A 71 17.38 -2.99 5.00
CA PRO A 71 17.92 -3.78 3.91
C PRO A 71 18.43 -5.08 4.56
N HIS A 72 17.78 -6.21 4.26
CA HIS A 72 18.42 -7.50 4.41
C HIS A 72 19.72 -7.42 3.59
N THR A 73 20.82 -7.10 4.27
CA THR A 73 22.15 -7.48 3.82
C THR A 73 22.10 -8.97 3.53
N GLN A 74 22.55 -9.28 2.33
CA GLN A 74 22.66 -10.60 1.72
C GLN A 74 23.24 -11.66 2.65
#